data_AF-A0A2G2FA33-F1
#
_entry.id   AF-A0A2G2FA33-F1
#
_cell.length_a   1.000
_cell.length_b   1.000
_cell.length_c   1.000
_cell.angle_alpha   90.00
_cell.angle_beta   90.00
_cell.angle_gamma   90.00
#
_symmetry.space_group_name_H-M   'P 1'
#
loop_
_entity.id
_entity.type
_entity.pdbx_description
1 polymer ?
#
loop_
_entity_poly.entity_id
_entity_poly.type
_entity_poly.pdbx_seq_one_letter_code
_entity_poly.pdbx_strand_id
1 'polypeptide(L)'
;MAQDGSDIRYYESNNLDSTLIGKYCHIDFGELSSRGRVIDTLEINVIGQTMKFYEHREDDGFNNWFNKQYLIRVDTNNLLSTRLQNSKIDSLSANKIYVTSTLGYYVNESPIDTITVFQHWYDRVNISKVLIKE
;
A
#
# COMPACT_ATOMS: atom_id res chain seq x y z
N MET A 1 17.19 -8.33 -8.29
CA MET A 1 17.85 -7.76 -7.10
C MET A 1 18.33 -6.37 -7.44
N ALA A 2 17.73 -5.34 -6.83
CA ALA A 2 18.26 -3.99 -6.91
C ALA A 2 19.66 -3.97 -6.26
N GLN A 3 20.52 -3.08 -6.74
CA GLN A 3 21.97 -3.06 -6.48
C GLN A 3 22.32 -2.76 -5.00
N ASP A 4 21.31 -2.53 -4.16
CA ASP A 4 21.38 -2.09 -2.77
C ASP A 4 20.90 -3.14 -1.75
N GLY A 5 20.32 -4.28 -2.19
CA GLY A 5 19.77 -5.32 -1.29
C GLY A 5 18.26 -5.22 -1.06
N SER A 6 17.60 -4.22 -1.63
CA SER A 6 16.14 -4.05 -1.59
C SER A 6 15.40 -5.11 -2.42
N ASP A 7 14.24 -5.56 -1.94
CA ASP A 7 13.29 -6.42 -2.70
C ASP A 7 12.13 -5.62 -3.30
N ILE A 8 12.29 -4.30 -3.38
CA ILE A 8 11.34 -3.35 -3.95
C ILE A 8 11.96 -2.64 -5.15
N ARG A 9 11.16 -2.46 -6.20
CA ARG A 9 11.42 -1.51 -7.27
C ARG A 9 10.36 -0.44 -7.33
N TYR A 10 10.79 0.81 -7.40
CA TYR A 10 9.93 1.98 -7.45
C TYR A 10 9.55 2.31 -8.90
N TYR A 11 8.26 2.52 -9.14
CA TYR A 11 7.72 2.97 -10.41
C TYR A 11 6.95 4.27 -10.20
N GLU A 12 7.13 5.23 -11.10
CA GLU A 12 6.22 6.38 -11.20
C GLU A 12 4.82 5.90 -11.55
N SER A 13 3.79 6.55 -10.98
CA SER A 13 2.39 6.14 -11.18
C SER A 13 1.97 6.14 -12.65
N ASN A 14 2.60 6.97 -13.50
CA ASN A 14 2.35 7.04 -14.94
C ASN A 14 3.19 6.06 -15.78
N ASN A 15 4.20 5.41 -15.19
CA ASN A 15 5.11 4.50 -15.90
C ASN A 15 4.77 3.03 -15.69
N LEU A 16 3.58 2.73 -15.17
CA LEU A 16 3.10 1.35 -15.01
C LEU A 16 2.56 0.80 -16.32
N ASP A 17 3.07 -0.36 -16.71
CA ASP A 17 2.63 -1.11 -17.89
C ASP A 17 2.09 -2.50 -17.54
N SER A 18 1.59 -3.21 -18.55
CA SER A 18 0.96 -4.52 -18.39
C SER A 18 1.89 -5.62 -17.86
N THR A 19 3.21 -5.45 -17.91
CA THR A 19 4.17 -6.43 -17.36
C THR A 19 4.14 -6.49 -15.83
N LEU A 20 3.52 -5.50 -15.18
CA LEU A 20 3.37 -5.43 -13.73
C LEU A 20 2.07 -6.09 -13.23
N ILE A 21 1.16 -6.47 -14.14
CA ILE A 21 -0.07 -7.18 -13.77
C ILE A 21 0.29 -8.51 -13.11
N GLY A 22 -0.33 -8.78 -11.98
CA GLY A 22 -0.09 -9.95 -11.15
C GLY A 22 1.05 -9.81 -10.15
N LYS A 23 1.85 -8.73 -10.20
CA LYS A 23 2.87 -8.45 -9.19
C LYS A 23 2.25 -7.88 -7.92
N TYR A 24 2.93 -8.12 -6.80
CA TYR A 24 2.60 -7.47 -5.53
C TYR A 24 3.15 -6.04 -5.49
N CYS A 25 2.36 -5.13 -4.94
CA CYS A 25 2.69 -3.74 -4.82
C CYS A 25 2.25 -3.11 -3.49
N HIS A 26 2.96 -2.04 -3.11
CA HIS A 26 2.49 -0.99 -2.23
C HIS A 26 2.28 0.29 -3.02
N ILE A 27 1.24 1.03 -2.67
CA ILE A 27 1.00 2.36 -3.22
C ILE A 27 1.57 3.36 -2.22
N ASP A 28 2.53 4.14 -2.68
CA ASP A 28 3.15 5.23 -1.94
C ASP A 28 2.49 6.54 -2.37
N PHE A 29 1.88 7.22 -1.41
CA PHE A 29 1.17 8.47 -1.63
C PHE A 29 2.09 9.69 -1.47
N GLY A 30 3.31 9.49 -0.94
CA GLY A 30 4.37 10.46 -0.71
C GLY A 30 4.20 11.27 0.57
N GLU A 31 5.31 11.64 1.22
CA GLU A 31 5.32 12.54 2.40
C GLU A 31 5.01 14.01 2.08
N LEU A 32 4.99 14.38 0.81
CA LEU A 32 4.55 15.69 0.34
C LEU A 32 3.96 15.42 -1.03
N SER A 33 2.63 15.37 -1.13
CA SER A 33 2.00 15.57 -2.44
C SER A 33 2.64 16.81 -3.04
N SER A 34 3.04 16.76 -4.31
CA SER A 34 3.66 17.88 -5.05
C SER A 34 2.72 19.10 -5.20
N ARG A 35 1.68 19.19 -4.36
CA ARG A 35 0.59 20.17 -4.26
C ARG A 35 0.38 20.69 -2.83
N GLY A 36 1.28 20.40 -1.88
CA GLY A 36 1.26 21.02 -0.54
C GLY A 36 0.07 20.61 0.34
N ARG A 37 -0.51 19.43 0.12
CA ARG A 37 -1.55 18.87 1.00
C ARG A 37 -0.93 17.90 1.99
N VAL A 38 -1.32 18.03 3.26
CA VAL A 38 -1.08 17.05 4.33
C VAL A 38 -1.98 15.85 4.04
N ILE A 39 -1.43 14.77 3.49
CA ILE A 39 -2.19 13.54 3.23
C ILE A 39 -1.47 12.36 3.87
N ASP A 40 -1.51 12.27 5.20
CA ASP A 40 -0.99 11.08 5.90
C ASP A 40 -2.05 9.97 5.97
N THR A 41 -3.14 10.11 5.21
CA THR A 41 -4.32 9.26 5.35
C THR A 41 -5.04 8.99 4.04
N LEU A 42 -5.34 7.71 3.79
CA LEU A 42 -6.15 7.28 2.66
C LEU A 42 -7.43 6.62 3.16
N GLU A 43 -8.56 6.97 2.52
CA GLU A 43 -9.81 6.25 2.71
C GLU A 43 -9.98 5.17 1.63
N ILE A 44 -10.17 3.93 2.07
CA ILE A 44 -10.44 2.78 1.21
C ILE A 44 -11.79 2.19 1.62
N ASN A 45 -12.65 1.90 0.65
CA ASN A 45 -13.87 1.14 0.90
C ASN A 45 -13.55 -0.35 0.96
N VAL A 46 -13.64 -0.94 2.16
CA VAL A 46 -13.45 -2.36 2.41
C VAL A 46 -14.82 -2.98 2.65
N ILE A 47 -15.33 -3.74 1.66
CA ILE A 47 -16.61 -4.47 1.76
C ILE A 47 -17.75 -3.56 2.27
N GLY A 48 -17.91 -2.40 1.65
CA GLY A 48 -18.96 -1.44 2.00
C GLY A 48 -18.63 -0.52 3.17
N GLN A 49 -17.53 -0.75 3.91
CA GLN A 49 -17.09 0.12 4.98
C GLN A 49 -15.91 1.00 4.54
N THR A 50 -16.09 2.32 4.58
CA THR A 50 -14.97 3.25 4.38
C THR A 50 -14.06 3.21 5.61
N MET A 51 -12.80 2.86 5.40
CA MET A 51 -11.77 2.79 6.43
C MET A 51 -10.64 3.78 6.09
N LYS A 52 -10.23 4.54 7.09
CA LYS A 52 -9.13 5.49 7.00
C LYS A 52 -7.83 4.82 7.48
N PHE A 53 -6.84 4.74 6.60
CA PHE A 53 -5.53 4.16 6.86
C PHE A 53 -4.44 5.24 6.84
N TYR A 54 -3.34 4.95 7.52
CA TYR A 54 -2.10 5.72 7.57
C TYR A 54 -0.99 4.93 6.90
N GLU A 55 -0.02 5.61 6.31
CA GLU A 55 1.16 4.95 5.76
C GLU A 55 2.12 4.56 6.90
N HIS A 56 2.63 3.33 6.86
CA HIS A 56 3.72 2.86 7.69
C HIS A 56 4.88 2.44 6.80
N ARG A 57 6.05 3.01 7.07
CA ARG A 57 7.29 2.75 6.35
C ARG A 57 8.44 2.59 7.34
N GLU A 58 9.17 1.50 7.24
CA GLU A 58 10.54 1.43 7.75
C GLU A 58 11.48 1.55 6.54
N ASP A 59 11.97 2.76 6.28
CA ASP A 59 12.88 3.10 5.17
C ASP A 59 14.09 3.80 5.78
N ASP A 60 15.28 3.21 5.65
CA ASP A 60 16.54 3.81 6.12
C ASP A 60 17.30 4.54 5.00
N GLY A 61 16.71 4.62 3.80
CA GLY A 61 17.30 5.22 2.60
C GLY A 61 18.35 4.36 1.91
N PHE A 62 18.74 3.21 2.48
CA PHE A 62 19.76 2.31 1.93
C PHE A 62 19.21 0.93 1.59
N ASN A 63 18.31 0.39 2.41
CA ASN A 63 17.67 -0.90 2.23
C ASN A 63 16.17 -0.79 2.45
N ASN A 64 15.40 -1.22 1.45
CA ASN A 64 13.94 -1.16 1.50
C ASN A 64 13.34 -2.53 1.28
N TRP A 65 12.62 -3.00 2.30
CA TRP A 65 11.98 -4.31 2.31
C TRP A 65 10.47 -4.19 2.15
N PHE A 66 9.91 -4.95 1.22
CA PHE A 66 8.50 -4.92 0.85
C PHE A 66 7.60 -5.19 2.06
N ASN A 67 7.98 -6.16 2.89
CA ASN A 67 7.23 -6.52 4.11
C ASN A 67 7.32 -5.49 5.25
N LYS A 68 8.09 -4.42 5.08
CA LYS A 68 8.23 -3.31 6.03
C LYS A 68 7.42 -2.07 5.64
N GLN A 69 6.70 -2.14 4.53
CA GLN A 69 5.79 -1.11 4.07
C GLN A 69 4.37 -1.65 4.22
N TYR A 70 3.42 -0.87 4.74
CA TYR A 70 1.99 -1.23 4.77
C TYR A 70 1.12 -0.01 5.10
N LEU A 71 -0.18 -0.11 4.81
CA LEU A 71 -1.14 0.86 5.35
C LEU A 71 -1.71 0.32 6.66
N ILE A 72 -1.77 1.13 7.71
CA ILE A 72 -2.24 0.74 9.03
C ILE A 72 -3.39 1.63 9.50
N ARG A 73 -4.34 1.03 10.20
CA ARG A 73 -5.31 1.73 11.03
C ARG A 73 -5.23 1.15 12.45
N VAL A 74 -5.12 2.02 13.44
CA VAL A 74 -5.14 1.67 14.87
C VAL A 74 -6.46 2.09 15.50
N ASP A 75 -6.95 1.33 16.48
CA ASP A 75 -8.06 1.76 17.33
C ASP A 75 -7.61 2.79 18.38
N THR A 76 -8.57 3.39 19.08
CA THR A 76 -8.33 4.44 20.09
C THR A 76 -7.48 4.01 21.28
N ASN A 77 -7.32 2.70 21.52
CA ASN A 77 -6.54 2.16 22.62
C ASN A 77 -5.21 1.54 22.15
N ASN A 78 -4.91 1.60 20.86
CA ASN A 78 -3.77 0.93 20.20
C ASN A 78 -3.69 -0.58 20.45
N LEU A 79 -4.78 -1.22 20.89
CA LEU A 79 -4.82 -2.66 21.15
C LEU A 79 -5.12 -3.42 19.87
N LEU A 80 -5.96 -2.86 19.01
CA LEU A 80 -6.33 -3.43 17.72
C LEU A 80 -5.71 -2.62 16.60
N SER A 81 -5.07 -3.31 15.66
CA SER A 81 -4.66 -2.70 14.40
C SER A 81 -5.10 -3.54 13.21
N THR A 82 -5.32 -2.85 12.10
CA THR A 82 -5.69 -3.42 10.82
C THR A 82 -4.65 -2.98 9.82
N ARG A 83 -4.05 -3.93 9.09
CA ARG A 83 -2.95 -3.66 8.16
C ARG A 83 -3.30 -4.13 6.78
N LEU A 84 -3.23 -3.24 5.80
CA LEU A 84 -3.27 -3.58 4.40
C LEU A 84 -1.85 -3.93 3.99
N GLN A 85 -1.54 -5.23 4.07
CA GLN A 85 -0.17 -5.70 4.03
C GLN A 85 0.38 -5.83 2.62
N ASN A 86 -0.43 -6.21 1.64
CA ASN A 86 0.00 -6.36 0.26
C ASN A 86 -1.19 -6.13 -0.68
N SER A 87 -0.94 -5.53 -1.84
CA SER A 87 -1.90 -5.46 -2.94
C SER A 87 -1.34 -6.18 -4.16
N LYS A 88 -2.16 -6.92 -4.90
CA LYS A 88 -1.79 -7.50 -6.19
C LYS A 88 -2.42 -6.67 -7.29
N ILE A 89 -1.64 -6.28 -8.31
CA ILE A 89 -2.16 -5.53 -9.45
C ILE A 89 -3.01 -6.45 -10.31
N ASP A 90 -4.30 -6.16 -10.43
CA ASP A 90 -5.23 -6.94 -11.25
C ASP A 90 -5.30 -6.38 -12.67
N SER A 91 -5.39 -5.05 -12.80
CA SER A 91 -5.40 -4.38 -14.09
C SER A 91 -5.01 -2.90 -13.97
N LEU A 92 -4.69 -2.30 -15.11
CA LEU A 92 -4.25 -0.92 -15.21
C LEU A 92 -5.13 -0.19 -16.23
N SER A 93 -5.52 1.03 -15.89
CA SER A 93 -6.14 1.97 -16.82
C SER A 93 -5.37 3.30 -16.82
N ALA A 94 -5.77 4.23 -17.68
CA ALA A 94 -5.12 5.54 -17.79
C ALA A 94 -5.14 6.34 -16.48
N ASN A 95 -6.20 6.21 -15.67
CA ASN A 95 -6.39 6.98 -14.45
C ASN A 95 -6.38 6.14 -13.18
N LYS A 96 -6.54 4.82 -13.26
CA LYS A 96 -6.66 3.95 -12.08
C LYS A 96 -5.73 2.75 -12.12
N ILE A 97 -5.36 2.30 -10.93
CA ILE A 97 -4.73 1.01 -10.66
C ILE A 97 -5.75 0.16 -9.91
N TYR A 98 -6.15 -0.97 -10.50
CA TYR A 98 -7.07 -1.91 -9.87
C TYR A 98 -6.27 -3.00 -9.17
N VAL A 99 -6.62 -3.28 -7.92
CA VAL A 99 -5.89 -4.24 -7.10
C VAL A 99 -6.81 -5.15 -6.29
N THR A 100 -6.27 -6.30 -5.94
CA THR A 100 -6.77 -7.16 -4.87
C THR A 100 -5.86 -6.99 -3.66
N SER A 101 -6.40 -6.50 -2.54
CA SER A 101 -5.64 -6.29 -1.31
C SER A 101 -5.99 -7.30 -0.24
N THR A 102 -5.00 -7.62 0.58
CA THR A 102 -5.17 -8.44 1.79
C THR A 102 -5.07 -7.57 3.04
N LEU A 103 -6.12 -7.61 3.83
CA LEU A 103 -6.23 -6.97 5.13
C LEU A 103 -5.97 -7.99 6.24
N GLY A 104 -4.96 -7.75 7.05
CA GLY A 104 -4.67 -8.51 8.26
C GLY A 104 -5.14 -7.78 9.51
N TYR A 105 -5.55 -8.53 10.52
CA TYR A 105 -6.00 -8.00 11.82
C TYR A 105 -5.02 -8.40 12.91
N TYR A 106 -4.80 -7.50 13.86
CA TYR A 106 -3.79 -7.65 14.91
C TYR A 106 -4.37 -7.25 16.25
N VAL A 107 -4.01 -8.00 17.30
CA VAL A 107 -4.24 -7.66 18.71
C VAL A 107 -2.88 -7.60 19.39
N ASN A 108 -2.53 -6.46 20.00
CA ASN A 108 -1.23 -6.26 20.66
C ASN A 108 -0.06 -6.67 19.76
N GLU A 109 -0.06 -6.20 18.50
CA GLU A 109 0.96 -6.52 17.49
C GLU A 109 1.04 -8.00 17.07
N SER A 110 0.16 -8.85 17.60
CA SER A 110 0.07 -10.27 17.25
C SER A 110 -1.00 -10.48 16.17
N PRO A 111 -0.70 -11.17 15.06
CA PRO A 111 -1.68 -11.41 14.00
C PRO A 111 -2.79 -12.33 14.50
N ILE A 112 -4.01 -12.02 14.10
CA ILE A 112 -5.18 -12.88 14.26
C ILE A 112 -5.25 -13.76 12.99
N ASP A 113 -5.64 -15.03 13.14
CA ASP A 113 -5.88 -15.95 12.01
C ASP A 113 -7.19 -15.62 11.29
N THR A 114 -7.28 -14.38 10.80
CA THR A 114 -8.39 -13.86 10.03
C THR A 114 -7.83 -12.82 9.09
N ILE A 115 -8.24 -12.90 7.83
CA ILE A 115 -7.90 -11.92 6.81
C ILE A 115 -9.14 -11.52 6.04
N THR A 116 -9.08 -10.35 5.41
CA THR A 116 -10.09 -9.93 4.44
C THR A 116 -9.42 -9.63 3.12
N VAL A 117 -9.86 -10.33 2.07
CA VAL A 117 -9.40 -10.11 0.70
C VAL A 117 -10.49 -9.37 -0.05
N PHE A 118 -10.13 -8.25 -0.68
CA PHE A 118 -11.10 -7.41 -1.38
C PHE A 118 -10.47 -6.70 -2.57
N GLN A 119 -11.29 -6.45 -3.58
CA GLN A 119 -10.90 -5.68 -4.76
C GLN A 119 -11.25 -4.21 -4.57
N HIS A 120 -10.35 -3.34 -5.01
CA HIS A 120 -10.57 -1.90 -5.05
C HIS A 120 -9.63 -1.25 -6.05
N TRP A 121 -9.56 0.08 -6.03
CA TRP A 121 -8.75 0.85 -6.96
C TRP A 121 -8.21 2.12 -6.33
N TYR A 122 -7.09 2.58 -6.88
CA TYR A 122 -6.49 3.86 -6.54
C TYR A 122 -6.49 4.77 -7.77
N ASP A 123 -6.82 6.05 -7.59
CA ASP A 123 -6.62 7.05 -8.64
C ASP A 123 -5.13 7.40 -8.75
N ARG A 124 -4.54 7.22 -9.94
CA ARG A 124 -3.13 7.50 -10.23
C ARG A 124 -2.71 8.93 -9.87
N VAL A 125 -3.63 9.89 -9.96
CA VAL A 125 -3.38 11.31 -9.62
C VAL A 125 -3.01 11.52 -8.14
N ASN A 126 -3.40 10.59 -7.27
CA ASN A 126 -3.12 10.66 -5.85
C ASN A 126 -1.87 9.84 -5.47
N ILE A 127 -1.23 9.18 -6.43
CA ILE A 127 -0.12 8.25 -6.19
C ILE A 127 1.19 8.94 -6.55
N SER A 128 2.11 8.96 -5.60
CA SER A 128 3.50 9.37 -5.84
C SER A 128 4.22 8.25 -6.58
N LYS A 129 4.33 7.08 -5.94
CA LYS A 129 5.04 5.92 -6.49
C LYS A 129 4.28 4.63 -6.25
N VAL A 130 4.62 3.63 -7.04
CA VAL A 130 4.21 2.25 -6.81
C VAL A 130 5.44 1.41 -6.57
N LEU A 131 5.49 0.81 -5.39
CA LEU A 131 6.57 -0.03 -4.92
C LEU A 131 6.22 -1.46 -5.30
N ILE A 132 6.93 -2.03 -6.26
CA ILE A 132 6.68 -3.38 -6.78
C ILE A 132 7.67 -4.35 -6.13
N LYS A 133 7.18 -5.49 -5.65
CA LYS A 133 8.04 -6.57 -5.17
C LYS A 133 8.81 -7.23 -6.31
N GLU A 134 10.13 -7.37 -6.17
CA GLU A 134 11.04 -8.05 -7.11
C GLU A 134 11.36 -9.50 -6.71
#